data_AF-A0A971YW05-F1
#
_entry.id   AF-A0A971YW05-F1
#
_cell.length_a   1.000
_cell.length_b   1.000
_cell.length_c   1.000
_cell.angle_alpha   90.00
_cell.angle_beta   90.00
_cell.angle_gamma   90.00
#
_symmetry.space_group_name_H-M   'P 1'
#
loop_
_entity.id
_entity.type
_entity.pdbx_description
1 polymer ?
#
loop_
_entity_poly.entity_id
_entity_poly.type
_entity_poly.pdbx_seq_one_letter_code
_entity_poly.pdbx_strand_id
1 'polypeptide(L)' 'GKPAGSGSFCNNCGSSLAMPTCPQCGAENAHGVRFCNQCGTSMTAPVSGKCPSCGEENPPGTKFCGHCGAKQQ' A
#
# COMPACT_ATOMS: atom_id res chain seq x y z
N GLY A 1 -1.47 -10.09 23.04
CA GLY A 1 -2.69 -10.88 22.82
C GLY A 1 -3.02 -10.87 21.35
N LYS A 2 -3.40 -12.01 20.76
CA LYS A 2 -3.88 -12.09 19.37
C LYS A 2 -5.29 -11.46 19.31
N PRO A 3 -5.59 -10.53 18.41
CA PRO A 3 -6.93 -9.98 18.31
C PRO A 3 -7.88 -11.06 17.77
N ALA A 4 -8.80 -11.52 18.62
CA ALA A 4 -9.97 -12.29 18.24
C ALA A 4 -11.04 -11.31 17.75
N GLY A 5 -10.89 -10.84 16.51
CA GLY A 5 -11.90 -10.05 15.80
C GLY A 5 -12.22 -10.77 14.50
N SER A 6 -13.45 -11.24 14.35
CA SER A 6 -13.94 -11.96 13.16
C SER A 6 -14.09 -11.07 11.90
N GLY A 7 -13.68 -9.80 11.96
CA GLY A 7 -13.75 -8.85 10.85
C GLY A 7 -12.38 -8.59 10.24
N SER A 8 -12.22 -8.86 8.95
CA SER A 8 -11.03 -8.49 8.17
C SER A 8 -10.86 -6.98 7.98
N PHE A 9 -11.82 -6.17 8.45
CA PHE A 9 -11.89 -4.73 8.25
C PHE A 9 -12.29 -4.00 9.53
N CYS A 10 -11.78 -2.78 9.71
CA CYS A 10 -12.16 -1.88 10.79
C CYS A 10 -13.58 -1.34 10.55
N ASN A 11 -14.51 -1.56 11.48
CA ASN A 11 -15.89 -1.08 11.36
C ASN A 11 -16.04 0.46 11.41
N ASN A 12 -15.01 1.19 11.82
CA ASN A 12 -15.03 2.66 11.88
C ASN A 12 -14.56 3.32 10.57
N CYS A 13 -13.56 2.74 9.89
CA CYS A 13 -12.95 3.35 8.69
C CYS A 13 -12.87 2.42 7.47
N GLY A 14 -13.30 1.17 7.58
CA GLY A 14 -13.27 0.17 6.50
C GLY A 14 -11.87 -0.34 6.13
N SER A 15 -10.80 0.13 6.78
CA SER A 15 -9.43 -0.30 6.47
C SER A 15 -9.20 -1.76 6.84
N SER A 16 -8.45 -2.47 6.00
CA SER A 16 -8.07 -3.87 6.23
C SER A 16 -7.23 -3.99 7.50
N LEU A 17 -7.65 -4.87 8.41
CA LEU A 17 -6.89 -5.27 9.61
C LEU A 17 -6.02 -6.50 9.34
N ALA A 18 -6.09 -7.05 8.12
CA ALA A 18 -5.28 -8.19 7.72
C ALA A 18 -3.83 -7.75 7.49
N MET A 19 -2.89 -8.46 8.11
CA MET A 19 -1.47 -8.23 7.89
C MET A 19 -1.13 -8.45 6.40
N PRO A 20 -0.46 -7.49 5.73
CA PRO A 20 -0.08 -7.66 4.34
C PRO A 20 0.92 -8.81 4.19
N THR A 21 0.59 -9.73 3.28
CA THR A 21 1.47 -10.82 2.89
C THR A 21 2.41 -10.36 1.77
N CYS A 22 3.69 -10.73 1.87
CA CYS A 22 4.67 -10.41 0.85
C CYS A 22 4.31 -11.11 -0.47
N PRO A 23 4.18 -10.37 -1.60
CA PRO A 23 3.80 -10.96 -2.88
C PRO A 23 4.90 -11.84 -3.47
N GLN A 24 6.15 -11.71 -2.99
CA GLN A 24 7.28 -12.48 -3.49
C GLN A 24 7.51 -13.76 -2.69
N CYS A 25 7.52 -13.68 -1.36
CA CYS A 25 7.89 -14.83 -0.51
C CYS A 25 6.75 -15.37 0.37
N GLY A 26 5.59 -14.71 0.41
CA GLY A 26 4.45 -15.16 1.22
C GLY A 26 4.56 -14.83 2.72
N ALA A 27 5.60 -14.14 3.17
CA ALA A 27 5.74 -13.77 4.58
C ALA A 27 4.72 -12.70 5.01
N GLU A 28 4.13 -12.85 6.19
CA GLU A 28 3.29 -11.80 6.79
C GLU A 28 4.15 -10.65 7.31
N ASN A 29 3.76 -9.42 7.02
CA ASN A 29 4.47 -8.21 7.44
C ASN A 29 3.55 -7.27 8.20
N ALA A 30 4.12 -6.40 9.05
CA ALA A 30 3.35 -5.35 9.70
C ALA A 30 2.83 -4.32 8.68
N HIS A 31 1.72 -3.66 9.01
CA HIS A 31 1.20 -2.57 8.18
C HIS A 31 2.23 -1.43 8.09
N GLY A 32 2.35 -0.83 6.89
CA GLY A 32 3.20 0.34 6.67
C GLY A 32 4.70 0.05 6.54
N VAL A 33 5.14 -1.21 6.55
CA VAL A 33 6.53 -1.53 6.20
C VAL A 33 6.79 -1.23 4.73
N ARG A 34 7.96 -0.68 4.42
CA ARG A 34 8.38 -0.38 3.03
C ARG A 34 8.94 -1.62 2.33
N PHE A 35 9.56 -2.52 3.09
CA PHE A 35 10.22 -3.72 2.59
C PHE A 35 9.84 -4.92 3.45
N CYS A 36 9.82 -6.10 2.83
CA CYS A 36 9.56 -7.34 3.53
C CYS A 36 10.70 -7.69 4.47
N ASN A 37 10.39 -8.03 5.72
CA ASN A 37 11.37 -8.38 6.74
C ASN A 37 12.04 -9.76 6.52
N GLN A 38 11.60 -10.54 5.54
CA GLN A 38 12.16 -11.85 5.21
C GLN A 38 13.01 -11.82 3.93
N CYS A 39 12.48 -11.27 2.84
CA CYS A 39 13.17 -11.27 1.54
C CYS A 39 13.57 -9.88 1.02
N GLY A 40 13.20 -8.79 1.71
CA GLY A 40 13.53 -7.43 1.29
C GLY A 40 12.69 -6.86 0.14
N THR A 41 11.73 -7.60 -0.43
CA THR A 41 10.85 -7.09 -1.50
C THR A 41 10.05 -5.86 -1.04
N SER A 42 9.91 -4.85 -1.90
CA SER A 42 9.06 -3.69 -1.62
C SER A 42 7.61 -4.10 -1.33
N MET A 43 7.12 -3.68 -0.17
CA MET A 43 5.74 -3.90 0.29
C MET A 43 4.83 -2.70 -0.03
N THR A 44 5.41 -1.57 -0.42
CA THR A 44 4.68 -0.44 -1.00
C THR A 44 4.24 -0.80 -2.41
N ALA A 45 2.93 -0.65 -2.69
CA ALA A 45 2.41 -0.74 -4.03
C ALA A 45 3.18 0.26 -4.92
N PRO A 46 3.55 -0.10 -6.15
CA PRO A 46 4.00 0.87 -7.12
C PRO A 46 2.86 1.87 -7.32
N VAL A 47 2.98 3.08 -6.79
CA VAL A 47 2.23 4.26 -7.27
C VAL A 47 2.77 4.68 -8.63
N SER A 48 2.92 3.71 -9.53
CA SER A 48 3.17 3.92 -10.95
C SER A 48 1.90 3.48 -11.65
N GLY A 49 0.94 4.39 -11.64
CA GLY A 49 -0.28 4.28 -12.41
C GLY A 49 -0.62 5.70 -12.80
N LYS A 50 -0.94 5.89 -14.07
CA LYS A 50 -1.44 7.14 -14.66
C LYS A 50 -2.23 7.96 -13.64
N CYS A 51 -1.95 9.26 -13.60
CA CYS A 51 -2.61 10.18 -12.70
C CYS A 51 -4.13 9.99 -12.81
N PRO A 52 -4.84 9.68 -11.72
CA PRO A 52 -6.27 9.45 -11.78
C PRO A 52 -7.04 10.72 -12.18
N SER A 53 -6.42 11.90 -12.03
CA SER A 53 -7.03 13.19 -12.38
C SER A 53 -6.78 13.63 -13.81
N CYS A 54 -5.60 13.34 -14.40
CA CYS A 54 -5.24 13.86 -15.72
C CYS A 54 -4.64 12.83 -16.68
N GLY A 55 -4.43 11.59 -16.24
CA GLY A 55 -3.87 10.50 -17.06
C GLY A 55 -2.34 10.49 -17.20
N GLU A 56 -1.64 11.49 -16.66
CA GLU A 56 -0.18 11.60 -16.77
C GLU A 56 0.55 10.42 -16.12
N GLU A 57 1.55 9.86 -16.81
CA GLU A 57 2.43 8.86 -16.21
C GLU A 57 3.41 9.54 -15.24
N ASN A 58 3.27 9.25 -13.96
CA ASN A 58 4.18 9.79 -12.94
C ASN A 58 5.08 8.67 -12.42
N PRO A 59 6.35 8.98 -12.08
CA PRO A 59 7.24 8.02 -11.46
C PRO A 59 6.64 7.42 -10.18
N PRO A 60 6.92 6.14 -9.89
CA PRO A 60 6.53 5.53 -8.63
C PRO A 60 7.14 6.29 -7.45
N GLY A 61 6.30 6.61 -6.48
CA GLY A 61 6.66 7.29 -5.24
C GLY A 61 6.44 8.80 -5.28
N THR A 62 5.93 9.35 -6.39
CA THR A 62 5.51 10.75 -6.47
C THR A 62 4.34 11.03 -5.53
N LYS A 63 4.43 12.10 -4.73
CA LYS A 63 3.34 12.51 -3.83
C LYS A 63 2.26 13.28 -4.58
N PHE A 64 2.65 13.98 -5.64
CA PHE A 64 1.82 14.83 -6.47
C PHE A 64 2.16 14.60 -7.95
N CYS A 65 1.18 14.79 -8.81
CA CYS A 65 1.36 14.76 -10.25
C CYS A 65 2.21 15.96 -10.71
N GLY A 66 3.25 15.70 -11.50
CA GLY A 66 4.09 16.77 -12.06
C GLY A 66 3.38 17.66 -13.09
N HIS A 67 2.28 17.17 -13.68
CA HIS A 67 1.50 17.90 -14.69
C HIS A 67 0.37 18.73 -14.06
N CYS A 68 -0.48 18.12 -13.22
CA CYS A 68 -1.68 18.79 -12.70
C CYS A 68 -1.66 19.07 -11.19
N GLY A 69 -0.62 18.63 -10.47
CA GLY A 69 -0.51 18.83 -9.02
C GLY A 69 -1.43 17.95 -8.16
N ALA A 70 -2.27 17.09 -8.75
CA ALA A 70 -3.14 16.19 -8.02
C ALA A 70 -2.34 15.19 -7.14
N LYS A 71 -2.87 14.85 -5.97
CA LYS A 71 -2.22 13.95 -5.02
C LYS A 71 -2.25 12.50 -5.55
N GLN A 72 -1.12 11.80 -5.46
CA GLN A 72 -0.92 10.44 -5.98
C GLN A 72 -0.77 9.37 -4.87
N GLN A 73 -0.81 9.79 -3.60
CA GLN A 73 -0.63 8.98 -2.38
C GLN A 73 -1.67 9.32 -1.32
#